data_AF-A0AAF0PBE9-F1
#
_entry.id   AF-A0AAF0PBE9-F1
#
_cell.length_a   1.000
_cell.length_b   1.000
_cell.length_c   1.000
_cell.angle_alpha   90.00
_cell.angle_beta   90.00
_cell.angle_gamma   90.00
#
_symmetry.space_group_name_H-M   'P 1'
#
loop_
_entity.id
_entity.type
_entity.pdbx_description
1 polymer ?
#
loop_
_entity_poly.entity_id
_entity_poly.type
_entity_poly.pdbx_seq_one_letter_code
_entity_poly.pdbx_strand_id
1 'polypeptide(L)'
;MQRRDLLLGGGVALSATIAGCSSDGTDSSDGESGNGNSSDDGAGSDWERTELLTEGSDLGLRGSGRLTKEQEDIGWEIEDAYVDAYVDNEGSGPSGTATVRCTWYDESGGTIGTDTTEIATIAAGETWKARVYHHGTDPGAVEGFDLEVVDETPAEPVNLDVGGMTVANVDRYFDETGVRYTAGFTNERDEPIESVYAVLKLYEDEFLLNTEVGHLEDFPAGETKSGYPFDWKDRRADAVNDREFLFADGVPSAEEA
;
A
#
# COMPACT_ATOMS: atom_id res chain seq x y z
N MET A 1 -9.30 -16.08 12.07
CA MET A 1 -9.55 -14.76 12.66
C MET A 1 -10.45 -14.00 11.70
N GLN A 2 -11.55 -13.42 12.17
CA GLN A 2 -12.56 -12.75 11.32
C GLN A 2 -11.97 -11.49 10.70
N ARG A 3 -11.86 -11.46 9.36
CA ARG A 3 -11.58 -10.22 8.62
C ARG A 3 -12.87 -9.40 8.55
N ARG A 4 -12.73 -8.10 8.79
CA ARG A 4 -13.81 -7.12 8.66
C ARG A 4 -13.90 -6.73 7.19
N ASP A 5 -14.91 -7.23 6.50
CA ASP A 5 -15.28 -6.76 5.17
C ASP A 5 -15.92 -5.37 5.31
N LEU A 6 -15.27 -4.33 4.76
CA LEU A 6 -15.85 -2.99 4.64
C LEU A 6 -16.19 -2.73 3.17
N LEU A 7 -17.36 -3.24 2.77
CA LEU A 7 -18.04 -2.89 1.52
C LEU A 7 -18.61 -1.47 1.64
N LEU A 8 -17.94 -0.48 1.05
CA LEU A 8 -18.53 0.85 0.81
C LEU A 8 -19.36 0.81 -0.47
N GLY A 9 -20.61 0.41 -0.32
CA GLY A 9 -21.63 0.50 -1.36
C GLY A 9 -22.92 1.12 -0.81
N GLY A 10 -23.35 2.21 -1.42
CA GLY A 10 -24.75 2.65 -1.39
C GLY A 10 -25.05 3.79 -0.42
N GLY A 11 -25.24 4.98 -0.97
CA GLY A 11 -25.68 6.16 -0.25
C GLY A 11 -27.08 6.02 0.38
N VAL A 12 -27.24 6.70 1.51
CA VAL A 12 -28.53 7.17 2.01
C VAL A 12 -28.32 8.59 2.52
N ALA A 13 -28.91 9.56 1.81
CA ALA A 13 -29.03 10.93 2.30
C ALA A 13 -29.97 10.95 3.52
N LEU A 14 -29.45 11.29 4.69
CA LEU A 14 -30.28 11.58 5.87
C LEU A 14 -30.44 13.09 6.00
N SER A 15 -31.59 13.59 5.54
CA SER A 15 -32.06 14.94 5.84
C SER A 15 -32.41 15.04 7.33
N ALA A 16 -31.61 15.74 8.11
CA ALA A 16 -31.98 16.15 9.46
C ALA A 16 -32.66 17.53 9.40
N THR A 17 -34.00 17.54 9.49
CA THR A 17 -34.77 18.73 9.85
C THR A 17 -34.51 19.09 11.31
N ILE A 18 -33.79 20.18 11.57
CA ILE A 18 -33.75 20.79 12.90
C ILE A 18 -34.98 21.71 13.00
N ALA A 19 -35.98 21.24 13.74
CA ALA A 19 -37.10 22.03 14.20
C ALA A 19 -36.64 22.96 15.34
N GLY A 20 -37.03 24.23 15.24
CA GLY A 20 -36.74 25.24 16.23
C GLY A 20 -37.56 25.10 17.51
N CYS A 21 -36.96 25.51 18.62
CA CYS A 21 -37.68 25.99 19.78
C CYS A 21 -37.23 27.43 20.06
N SER A 22 -38.18 28.34 19.83
CA SER A 22 -38.15 29.75 20.22
C SER A 22 -38.32 29.86 21.74
N SER A 23 -37.54 30.73 22.37
CA SER A 23 -37.96 31.42 23.58
C SER A 23 -37.37 32.83 23.59
N ASP A 24 -38.26 33.79 23.40
CA ASP A 24 -38.07 35.23 23.49
C ASP A 24 -38.08 35.67 24.97
N GLY A 25 -37.30 36.69 25.33
CA GLY A 25 -37.19 37.14 26.72
C GLY A 25 -36.17 38.25 27.01
N THR A 26 -36.39 39.43 26.43
CA THR A 26 -36.20 40.80 26.97
C THR A 26 -34.95 41.22 27.78
N ASP A 27 -34.24 42.21 27.19
CA ASP A 27 -33.53 43.40 27.71
C ASP A 27 -33.41 43.66 29.23
N SER A 28 -32.18 43.97 29.67
CA SER A 28 -31.82 45.30 30.25
C SER A 28 -30.34 45.39 30.67
N SER A 29 -29.62 46.29 30.00
CA SER A 29 -28.66 47.32 30.48
C SER A 29 -27.76 47.14 31.72
N ASP A 30 -26.52 47.60 31.50
CA ASP A 30 -25.55 48.23 32.41
C ASP A 30 -24.48 47.37 33.10
N GLY A 31 -23.21 47.74 32.84
CA GLY A 31 -22.20 47.82 33.89
C GLY A 31 -20.94 46.97 33.74
N GLU A 32 -19.88 47.61 33.25
CA GLU A 32 -18.56 47.66 33.91
C GLU A 32 -17.62 46.42 33.91
N SER A 33 -16.59 46.53 33.05
CA SER A 33 -15.18 46.11 33.20
C SER A 33 -14.83 44.83 33.97
N GLY A 34 -14.33 43.84 33.22
CA GLY A 34 -13.52 42.74 33.74
C GLY A 34 -12.53 42.25 32.69
N ASN A 35 -11.28 42.69 32.81
CA ASN A 35 -10.13 42.21 32.05
C ASN A 35 -9.88 40.72 32.39
N GLY A 36 -10.23 39.81 31.48
CA GLY A 36 -10.03 38.37 31.62
C GLY A 36 -9.38 37.80 30.37
N ASN A 37 -8.06 37.69 30.40
CA ASN A 37 -7.28 36.93 29.44
C ASN A 37 -7.54 35.43 29.68
N SER A 38 -8.55 34.86 29.02
CA SER A 38 -8.67 33.41 28.83
C SER A 38 -8.21 33.10 27.42
N SER A 39 -6.95 32.69 27.30
CA SER A 39 -6.49 31.92 26.16
C SER A 39 -7.35 30.66 26.12
N ASP A 40 -8.22 30.60 25.11
CA ASP A 40 -8.90 29.40 24.70
C ASP A 40 -7.82 28.54 24.04
N ASP A 41 -7.12 27.75 24.86
CA ASP A 41 -6.23 26.70 24.38
C ASP A 41 -7.14 25.64 23.76
N GLY A 42 -7.47 25.89 22.49
CA GLY A 42 -8.20 24.97 21.64
C GLY A 42 -7.57 23.59 21.78
N ALA A 43 -8.43 22.61 22.03
CA ALA A 43 -8.08 21.21 22.03
C ALA A 43 -7.39 20.89 20.70
N GLY A 44 -6.06 20.89 20.73
CA GLY A 44 -5.25 20.38 19.65
C GLY A 44 -5.62 18.93 19.48
N SER A 45 -6.11 18.60 18.29
CA SER A 45 -6.32 17.24 17.83
C SER A 45 -5.06 16.45 18.15
N ASP A 46 -5.17 15.53 19.11
CA ASP A 46 -4.14 14.61 19.56
C ASP A 46 -3.96 13.56 18.45
N TRP A 47 -3.38 13.98 17.32
CA TRP A 47 -2.74 13.03 16.43
C TRP A 47 -1.50 12.58 17.20
N GLU A 48 -1.67 11.53 17.98
CA GLU A 48 -0.56 10.87 18.66
C GLU A 48 0.53 10.67 17.61
N ARG A 49 1.65 11.36 17.81
CA ARG A 49 2.87 11.18 17.03
C ARG A 49 3.22 9.69 17.12
N THR A 50 2.82 8.93 16.10
CA THR A 50 3.10 7.51 15.98
C THR A 50 4.59 7.31 16.21
N GLU A 51 4.92 6.44 17.15
CA GLU A 51 6.31 6.17 17.52
C GLU A 51 7.08 5.84 16.24
N LEU A 52 8.10 6.65 15.91
CA LEU A 52 9.03 6.34 14.83
C LEU A 52 9.53 4.91 15.07
N LEU A 53 9.13 3.98 14.20
CA LEU A 53 9.56 2.58 14.27
C LEU A 53 11.05 2.55 13.93
N THR A 54 11.89 2.79 14.93
CA THR A 54 13.36 2.75 14.81
C THR A 54 13.93 1.32 14.85
N GLU A 55 13.08 0.34 15.10
CA GLU A 55 13.44 -1.07 15.03
C GLU A 55 13.25 -1.59 13.60
N GLY A 56 14.17 -2.43 13.12
CA GLY A 56 14.20 -2.88 11.73
C GLY A 56 13.18 -3.98 11.41
N SER A 57 13.12 -4.33 10.13
CA SER A 57 12.38 -5.50 9.66
C SER A 57 13.09 -6.80 10.04
N ASP A 58 12.35 -7.91 10.03
CA ASP A 58 12.90 -9.27 10.11
C ASP A 58 12.13 -10.14 9.11
N LEU A 59 12.63 -10.21 7.87
CA LEU A 59 11.97 -10.92 6.78
C LEU A 59 12.30 -12.41 6.81
N GLY A 60 11.27 -13.24 6.87
CA GLY A 60 11.36 -14.69 6.85
C GLY A 60 10.51 -15.31 5.76
N LEU A 61 11.06 -16.32 5.06
CA LEU A 61 10.27 -17.20 4.21
C LEU A 61 9.52 -18.22 5.07
N ARG A 62 8.20 -18.22 4.93
CA ARG A 62 7.34 -19.22 5.58
C ARG A 62 7.16 -20.43 4.69
N GLY A 63 7.87 -21.50 5.05
CA GLY A 63 7.85 -22.77 4.31
C GLY A 63 8.74 -22.75 3.08
N SER A 64 8.63 -23.78 2.24
CA SER A 64 9.51 -23.98 1.08
C SER A 64 8.93 -23.44 -0.23
N GLY A 65 7.82 -22.72 -0.21
CA GLY A 65 7.04 -22.38 -1.40
C GLY A 65 6.40 -23.59 -2.08
N ARG A 66 5.64 -23.34 -3.15
CA ARG A 66 5.00 -24.38 -3.97
C ARG A 66 5.15 -24.08 -5.46
N LEU A 67 5.84 -24.97 -6.19
CA LEU A 67 5.87 -24.96 -7.64
C LEU A 67 4.51 -25.35 -8.22
N THR A 68 4.00 -24.52 -9.11
CA THR A 68 2.82 -24.79 -9.93
C THR A 68 3.20 -24.65 -11.39
N LYS A 69 2.71 -25.58 -12.21
CA LYS A 69 2.84 -25.56 -13.67
C LYS A 69 1.43 -25.51 -14.27
N GLU A 70 1.13 -24.46 -15.01
CA GLU A 70 -0.16 -24.28 -15.69
C GLU A 70 -0.07 -24.81 -17.13
N GLN A 71 -1.04 -25.62 -17.52
CA GLN A 71 -1.14 -26.18 -18.87
C GLN A 71 -2.07 -25.33 -19.72
N GLU A 72 -1.78 -25.23 -21.02
CA GLU A 72 -2.73 -24.65 -21.96
C GLU A 72 -4.04 -25.44 -21.99
N ASP A 73 -5.18 -24.74 -22.09
CA ASP A 73 -6.54 -25.31 -22.12
C ASP A 73 -6.77 -26.39 -23.19
N ILE A 74 -5.95 -26.40 -24.25
CA ILE A 74 -6.09 -27.29 -25.41
C ILE A 74 -4.81 -28.06 -25.76
N GLY A 75 -3.79 -28.03 -24.90
CA GLY A 75 -2.44 -28.54 -25.18
C GLY A 75 -1.89 -29.49 -24.12
N TRP A 76 -0.71 -30.07 -24.42
CA TRP A 76 0.13 -30.77 -23.43
C TRP A 76 1.30 -29.88 -22.97
N GLU A 77 1.38 -28.66 -23.49
CA GLU A 77 2.46 -27.71 -23.21
C GLU A 77 2.15 -26.94 -21.92
N ILE A 78 3.22 -26.69 -21.16
CA ILE A 78 3.15 -25.88 -19.94
C ILE A 78 3.32 -24.42 -20.37
N GLU A 79 2.30 -23.60 -20.12
CA GLU A 79 2.27 -22.19 -20.49
C GLU A 79 3.05 -21.34 -19.49
N ASP A 80 2.92 -21.64 -18.19
CA ASP A 80 3.62 -20.95 -17.13
C ASP A 80 4.07 -21.92 -16.03
N ALA A 81 5.20 -21.59 -15.40
CA ALA A 81 5.65 -22.19 -14.16
C ALA A 81 5.91 -21.05 -13.16
N TYR A 82 5.42 -21.20 -11.94
CA TYR A 82 5.61 -20.22 -10.88
C TYR A 82 5.67 -20.86 -9.51
N VAL A 83 6.20 -20.11 -8.55
CA VAL A 83 6.25 -20.48 -7.15
C VAL A 83 5.52 -19.45 -6.31
N ASP A 84 4.57 -19.93 -5.51
CA ASP A 84 3.94 -19.14 -4.46
C ASP A 84 4.81 -19.20 -3.20
N ALA A 85 5.13 -18.03 -2.64
CA ALA A 85 5.90 -17.87 -1.42
C ALA A 85 5.18 -16.94 -0.44
N TYR A 86 5.43 -17.15 0.85
CA TYR A 86 4.89 -16.32 1.93
C TYR A 86 6.09 -15.71 2.66
N VAL A 87 6.18 -14.38 2.65
CA VAL A 87 7.22 -13.62 3.35
C VAL A 87 6.56 -12.93 4.53
N ASP A 88 6.97 -13.31 5.74
CA ASP A 88 6.50 -12.69 6.97
C ASP A 88 7.52 -11.63 7.41
N ASN A 89 7.07 -10.43 7.79
CA ASN A 89 7.89 -9.47 8.52
C ASN A 89 7.61 -9.63 10.03
N GLU A 90 8.47 -10.37 10.72
CA GLU A 90 8.37 -10.58 12.18
C GLU A 90 9.04 -9.45 12.99
N GLY A 91 9.67 -8.50 12.29
CA GLY A 91 10.24 -7.29 12.86
C GLY A 91 9.17 -6.31 13.34
N SER A 92 9.61 -5.35 14.16
CA SER A 92 8.73 -4.30 14.70
C SER A 92 8.67 -3.05 13.82
N GLY A 93 9.52 -2.95 12.79
CA GLY A 93 9.43 -1.90 11.76
C GLY A 93 9.11 -2.44 10.36
N PRO A 94 8.76 -1.54 9.43
CA PRO A 94 8.55 -1.91 8.03
C PRO A 94 9.87 -2.36 7.39
N SER A 95 9.77 -3.22 6.36
CA SER A 95 10.91 -3.53 5.50
C SER A 95 11.22 -2.38 4.55
N GLY A 96 12.43 -2.40 3.98
CA GLY A 96 12.69 -1.69 2.75
C GLY A 96 12.15 -2.45 1.55
N THR A 97 12.85 -2.34 0.41
CA THR A 97 12.51 -3.15 -0.76
C THR A 97 12.71 -4.62 -0.40
N ALA A 98 11.62 -5.37 -0.34
CA ALA A 98 11.63 -6.80 -0.11
C ALA A 98 11.65 -7.51 -1.46
N THR A 99 12.70 -8.29 -1.72
CA THR A 99 12.84 -9.06 -2.97
C THR A 99 12.80 -10.55 -2.66
N VAL A 100 11.92 -11.30 -3.33
CA VAL A 100 12.01 -12.76 -3.39
C VAL A 100 12.74 -13.14 -4.66
N ARG A 101 13.82 -13.92 -4.52
CA ARG A 101 14.59 -14.51 -5.63
C ARG A 101 14.28 -15.99 -5.72
N CYS A 102 13.95 -16.47 -6.90
CA CYS A 102 13.71 -17.88 -7.18
C CYS A 102 14.73 -18.39 -8.20
N THR A 103 15.58 -19.32 -7.78
CA THR A 103 16.49 -20.03 -8.70
C THR A 103 15.82 -21.32 -9.15
N TRP A 104 15.72 -21.53 -10.46
CA TRP A 104 15.03 -22.66 -11.08
C TRP A 104 16.01 -23.75 -11.50
N TYR A 105 15.60 -25.01 -11.36
CA TYR A 105 16.41 -26.18 -11.69
C TYR A 105 15.68 -27.14 -12.63
N ASP A 106 16.43 -27.80 -13.50
CA ASP A 106 15.95 -28.89 -14.36
C ASP A 106 15.94 -30.26 -13.65
N GLU A 107 15.47 -31.31 -14.33
CA GLU A 107 15.40 -32.68 -13.79
C GLU A 107 16.76 -33.22 -13.32
N SER A 108 17.85 -32.74 -13.92
CA SER A 108 19.21 -33.16 -13.56
C SER A 108 19.78 -32.38 -12.35
N GLY A 109 19.03 -31.40 -11.84
CA GLY A 109 19.47 -30.45 -10.81
C GLY A 109 20.35 -29.32 -11.37
N GLY A 110 20.38 -29.14 -12.70
CA GLY A 110 21.08 -28.04 -13.35
C GLY A 110 20.30 -26.74 -13.23
N THR A 111 20.97 -25.63 -12.94
CA THR A 111 20.32 -24.31 -12.88
C THR A 111 19.90 -23.85 -14.27
N ILE A 112 18.61 -23.52 -14.42
CA ILE A 112 18.02 -22.95 -15.64
C ILE A 112 18.16 -21.42 -15.63
N GLY A 113 17.89 -20.79 -14.49
CA GLY A 113 17.93 -19.34 -14.33
C GLY A 113 17.47 -18.90 -12.94
N THR A 114 17.46 -17.59 -12.71
CA THR A 114 16.94 -16.97 -11.49
C THR A 114 16.02 -15.83 -11.89
N ASP A 115 14.81 -15.85 -11.36
CA ASP A 115 13.81 -14.78 -11.52
C ASP A 115 13.49 -14.15 -10.16
N THR A 116 12.97 -12.93 -10.17
CA THR A 116 12.68 -12.17 -8.95
C THR A 116 11.32 -11.52 -9.00
N THR A 117 10.76 -11.25 -7.81
CA THR A 117 9.64 -10.33 -7.61
C THR A 117 9.98 -9.47 -6.40
N GLU A 118 9.51 -8.23 -6.39
CA GLU A 118 9.84 -7.26 -5.35
C GLU A 118 8.64 -6.39 -5.01
N ILE A 119 8.64 -5.91 -3.77
CA ILE A 119 7.68 -4.92 -3.28
C ILE A 119 8.41 -3.88 -2.45
N ALA A 120 7.90 -2.65 -2.46
CA ALA A 120 8.54 -1.51 -1.85
C ALA A 120 8.68 -1.63 -0.34
N THR A 121 7.71 -2.27 0.35
CA THR A 121 7.74 -2.46 1.79
C THR A 121 6.72 -3.48 2.28
N ILE A 122 7.03 -4.15 3.38
CA ILE A 122 6.16 -5.02 4.18
C ILE A 122 6.04 -4.41 5.57
N ALA A 123 4.84 -4.04 5.99
CA ALA A 123 4.63 -3.47 7.33
C ALA A 123 4.97 -4.49 8.43
N ALA A 124 5.25 -4.00 9.65
CA ALA A 124 5.50 -4.86 10.80
C ALA A 124 4.33 -5.83 11.05
N GLY A 125 4.60 -7.12 11.15
CA GLY A 125 3.59 -8.17 11.31
C GLY A 125 2.75 -8.48 10.07
N GLU A 126 3.04 -7.86 8.92
CA GLU A 126 2.40 -8.16 7.63
C GLU A 126 3.03 -9.42 7.00
N THR A 127 2.20 -10.16 6.26
CA THR A 127 2.65 -11.26 5.39
C THR A 127 2.44 -10.84 3.94
N TRP A 128 3.50 -10.83 3.16
CA TRP A 128 3.44 -10.75 1.71
C TRP A 128 3.27 -12.14 1.09
N LYS A 129 2.26 -12.28 0.23
CA LYS A 129 2.09 -13.45 -0.64
C LYS A 129 2.71 -13.14 -1.99
N ALA A 130 3.94 -13.61 -2.17
CA ALA A 130 4.70 -13.42 -3.38
C ALA A 130 4.40 -14.55 -4.38
N ARG A 131 4.44 -14.22 -5.66
CA ARG A 131 4.45 -15.20 -6.75
C ARG A 131 5.61 -14.88 -7.69
N VAL A 132 6.55 -15.81 -7.82
CA VAL A 132 7.68 -15.68 -8.75
C VAL A 132 7.41 -16.53 -9.96
N TYR A 133 7.32 -15.90 -11.13
CA TYR A 133 7.15 -16.60 -12.41
C TYR A 133 8.52 -16.97 -12.99
N HIS A 134 8.60 -18.12 -13.64
CA HIS A 134 9.72 -18.45 -14.50
C HIS A 134 9.57 -17.71 -15.83
N HIS A 135 10.52 -16.85 -16.17
CA HIS A 135 10.48 -16.06 -17.41
C HIS A 135 11.26 -16.68 -18.59
N GLY A 136 11.82 -17.87 -18.40
CA GLY A 136 12.49 -18.62 -19.47
C GLY A 136 11.51 -19.20 -20.50
N THR A 137 12.05 -19.63 -21.65
CA THR A 137 11.26 -20.05 -22.83
C THR A 137 10.64 -21.45 -22.73
N ASP A 138 11.03 -22.25 -21.75
CA ASP A 138 10.51 -23.61 -21.54
C ASP A 138 10.12 -23.81 -20.07
N PRO A 139 8.92 -23.37 -19.65
CA PRO A 139 8.41 -23.60 -18.30
C PRO A 139 8.26 -25.10 -17.96
N GLY A 140 8.12 -25.95 -18.98
CA GLY A 140 8.01 -27.40 -18.82
C GLY A 140 9.27 -28.03 -18.23
N ALA A 141 10.44 -27.45 -18.49
CA ALA A 141 11.74 -27.94 -18.01
C ALA A 141 12.00 -27.73 -16.51
N VAL A 142 11.21 -26.90 -15.82
CA VAL A 142 11.41 -26.56 -14.40
C VAL A 142 11.01 -27.73 -13.50
N GLU A 143 11.95 -28.42 -12.88
CA GLU A 143 11.65 -29.55 -11.98
C GLU A 143 11.93 -29.24 -10.50
N GLY A 144 12.69 -28.19 -10.23
CA GLY A 144 13.01 -27.76 -8.87
C GLY A 144 13.19 -26.24 -8.78
N PHE A 145 13.24 -25.76 -7.54
CA PHE A 145 13.50 -24.35 -7.26
C PHE A 145 14.10 -24.17 -5.86
N ASP A 146 14.80 -23.06 -5.66
CA ASP A 146 15.24 -22.55 -4.36
C ASP A 146 14.81 -21.08 -4.22
N LEU A 147 14.31 -20.72 -3.04
CA LEU A 147 13.87 -19.36 -2.70
C LEU A 147 14.83 -18.69 -1.74
N GLU A 148 15.06 -17.40 -1.97
CA GLU A 148 15.75 -16.49 -1.06
C GLU A 148 14.91 -15.22 -0.92
N VAL A 149 14.89 -14.64 0.29
CA VAL A 149 14.35 -13.30 0.52
C VAL A 149 15.48 -12.36 0.90
N VAL A 150 15.46 -11.17 0.32
CA VAL A 150 16.40 -10.08 0.60
C VAL A 150 15.59 -8.87 1.04
N ASP A 151 16.00 -8.26 2.15
CA ASP A 151 15.52 -6.93 2.57
C ASP A 151 16.60 -5.90 2.24
N GLU A 152 16.29 -4.98 1.35
CA GLU A 152 17.12 -3.80 1.08
C GLU A 152 16.63 -2.66 1.96
N THR A 153 17.13 -2.63 3.19
CA THR A 153 16.78 -1.62 4.20
C THR A 153 16.97 -0.20 3.65
N PRO A 154 15.97 0.70 3.83
CA PRO A 154 16.05 2.06 3.33
C PRO A 154 17.16 2.85 4.04
N ALA A 155 17.68 3.89 3.38
CA ALA A 155 18.74 4.72 3.94
C ALA A 155 18.30 5.48 5.21
N GLU A 156 17.01 5.80 5.30
CA GLU A 156 16.40 6.44 6.46
C GLU A 156 15.19 5.61 6.94
N PRO A 157 14.88 5.59 8.25
CA PRO A 157 13.67 4.94 8.75
C PRO A 157 12.42 5.54 8.12
N VAL A 158 11.46 4.67 7.78
CA VAL A 158 10.21 5.06 7.12
C VAL A 158 9.04 4.76 8.04
N ASN A 159 8.14 5.73 8.21
CA ASN A 159 6.86 5.55 8.88
C ASN A 159 5.74 5.39 7.84
N LEU A 160 5.04 4.25 7.88
CA LEU A 160 3.90 3.94 7.00
C LEU A 160 2.55 4.43 7.55
N ASP A 161 2.54 5.06 8.72
CA ASP A 161 1.38 5.71 9.31
C ASP A 161 1.62 7.21 9.39
N VAL A 162 1.41 7.86 8.26
CA VAL A 162 1.53 9.32 8.14
C VAL A 162 0.33 9.98 8.82
N GLY A 163 -0.84 9.35 8.88
CA GLY A 163 -2.05 9.92 9.49
C GLY A 163 -2.66 11.10 8.72
N GLY A 164 -3.99 11.21 8.72
CA GLY A 164 -4.73 12.31 8.09
C GLY A 164 -4.67 12.34 6.56
N MET A 165 -4.17 11.30 5.90
CA MET A 165 -4.18 11.16 4.45
C MET A 165 -5.29 10.22 4.00
N THR A 166 -6.13 10.66 3.06
CA THR A 166 -7.18 9.82 2.48
C THR A 166 -7.12 9.78 0.96
N VAL A 167 -7.65 8.70 0.38
CA VAL A 167 -7.68 8.48 -1.08
C VAL A 167 -9.11 8.65 -1.60
N ALA A 168 -9.26 9.37 -2.71
CA ALA A 168 -10.52 9.60 -3.40
C ALA A 168 -10.34 9.50 -4.92
N ASN A 169 -11.44 9.38 -5.67
CA ASN A 169 -11.46 9.46 -7.15
C ASN A 169 -10.40 8.57 -7.83
N VAL A 170 -10.40 7.27 -7.50
CA VAL A 170 -9.46 6.32 -8.10
C VAL A 170 -10.03 5.81 -9.42
N ASP A 171 -9.46 6.26 -10.52
CA ASP A 171 -9.74 5.74 -11.85
C ASP A 171 -8.69 4.70 -12.25
N ARG A 172 -9.13 3.68 -12.99
CA ARG A 172 -8.29 2.65 -13.60
C ARG A 172 -8.44 2.71 -15.10
N TYR A 173 -7.32 2.74 -15.80
CA TYR A 173 -7.24 2.56 -17.24
C TYR A 173 -6.29 1.38 -17.53
N PHE A 174 -6.67 0.51 -18.46
CA PHE A 174 -5.86 -0.63 -18.86
C PHE A 174 -5.87 -0.75 -20.38
N ASP A 175 -4.72 -1.03 -20.95
CA ASP A 175 -4.56 -1.38 -22.35
C ASP A 175 -3.44 -2.42 -22.54
N GLU A 176 -3.09 -2.71 -23.80
CA GLU A 176 -2.04 -3.68 -24.15
C GLU A 176 -0.64 -3.35 -23.59
N THR A 177 -0.44 -2.11 -23.11
CA THR A 177 0.86 -1.65 -22.59
C THR A 177 0.97 -1.75 -21.07
N GLY A 178 -0.15 -1.96 -20.36
CA GLY A 178 -0.17 -2.04 -18.90
C GLY A 178 -1.42 -1.45 -18.26
N VAL A 179 -1.32 -1.19 -16.96
CA VAL A 179 -2.38 -0.56 -16.15
C VAL A 179 -1.91 0.80 -15.63
N ARG A 180 -2.79 1.80 -15.75
CA ARG A 180 -2.65 3.11 -15.15
C ARG A 180 -3.72 3.32 -14.10
N TYR A 181 -3.32 3.73 -12.91
CA TYR A 181 -4.22 4.29 -11.90
C TYR A 181 -4.03 5.80 -11.83
N THR A 182 -5.14 6.53 -11.68
CA THR A 182 -5.07 7.92 -11.26
C THR A 182 -5.88 8.09 -9.99
N ALA A 183 -5.28 8.67 -8.97
CA ALA A 183 -5.92 8.86 -7.68
C ALA A 183 -5.93 10.34 -7.26
N GLY A 184 -6.93 10.71 -6.49
CA GLY A 184 -6.92 11.91 -5.68
C GLY A 184 -6.53 11.59 -4.24
N PHE A 185 -5.76 12.48 -3.64
CA PHE A 185 -5.29 12.39 -2.26
C PHE A 185 -5.74 13.62 -1.50
N THR A 186 -6.21 13.46 -0.27
CA THR A 186 -6.66 14.57 0.58
C THR A 186 -5.84 14.59 1.87
N ASN A 187 -5.37 15.77 2.25
CA ASN A 187 -4.82 16.02 3.58
C ASN A 187 -5.98 16.49 4.47
N GLU A 188 -6.43 15.64 5.39
CA GLU A 188 -7.50 15.92 6.35
C GLU A 188 -6.99 16.59 7.64
N ARG A 189 -5.69 16.85 7.74
CA ARG A 189 -5.12 17.58 8.87
C ARG A 189 -5.44 19.07 8.78
N ASP A 190 -5.38 19.72 9.94
CA ASP A 190 -5.47 21.18 10.07
C ASP A 190 -4.14 21.90 9.73
N GLU A 191 -3.10 21.15 9.40
CA GLU A 191 -1.77 21.64 9.03
C GLU A 191 -1.32 21.10 7.66
N PRO A 192 -0.47 21.84 6.92
CA PRO A 192 0.05 21.38 5.64
C PRO A 192 1.04 20.22 5.82
N ILE A 193 1.11 19.35 4.81
CA ILE A 193 2.12 18.29 4.67
C ILE A 193 3.07 18.71 3.55
N GLU A 194 4.35 18.90 3.89
CA GLU A 194 5.36 19.34 2.90
C GLU A 194 5.69 18.24 1.90
N SER A 195 5.80 17.00 2.36
CA SER A 195 6.17 15.84 1.55
C SER A 195 5.54 14.57 2.12
N VAL A 196 5.04 13.71 1.24
CA VAL A 196 4.53 12.38 1.56
C VAL A 196 4.72 11.48 0.34
N TYR A 197 4.89 10.18 0.56
CA TYR A 197 4.92 9.18 -0.50
C TYR A 197 3.61 8.40 -0.47
N ALA A 198 2.95 8.26 -1.61
CA ALA A 198 1.83 7.36 -1.78
C ALA A 198 2.35 6.04 -2.37
N VAL A 199 2.07 4.93 -1.69
CA VAL A 199 2.43 3.58 -2.13
C VAL A 199 1.17 2.88 -2.60
N LEU A 200 1.13 2.51 -3.88
CA LEU A 200 0.05 1.74 -4.49
C LEU A 200 0.47 0.27 -4.57
N LYS A 201 -0.20 -0.59 -3.81
CA LYS A 201 -0.08 -2.06 -3.88
C LYS A 201 -1.10 -2.62 -4.87
N LEU A 202 -0.67 -3.46 -5.81
CA LEU A 202 -1.52 -4.06 -6.86
C LEU A 202 -1.61 -5.57 -6.70
N TYR A 203 -2.84 -6.10 -6.64
CA TYR A 203 -3.07 -7.51 -6.31
C TYR A 203 -3.78 -8.27 -7.44
N GLU A 204 -3.40 -9.54 -7.59
CA GLU A 204 -4.19 -10.60 -8.21
C GLU A 204 -4.70 -11.50 -7.10
N ASP A 205 -5.99 -11.42 -6.83
CA ASP A 205 -6.65 -12.06 -5.68
C ASP A 205 -5.97 -11.67 -4.36
N GLU A 206 -5.19 -12.59 -3.79
CA GLU A 206 -4.46 -12.38 -2.54
C GLU A 206 -2.95 -12.19 -2.72
N PHE A 207 -2.45 -12.27 -3.96
CA PHE A 207 -1.05 -12.14 -4.31
C PHE A 207 -0.73 -10.69 -4.68
N LEU A 208 0.25 -10.10 -3.99
CA LEU A 208 0.73 -8.77 -4.32
C LEU A 208 1.70 -8.89 -5.49
N LEU A 209 1.29 -8.37 -6.64
CA LEU A 209 2.02 -8.45 -7.90
C LEU A 209 3.09 -7.37 -8.02
N ASN A 210 2.78 -6.16 -7.56
CA ASN A 210 3.66 -5.01 -7.70
C ASN A 210 3.31 -3.90 -6.70
N THR A 211 4.27 -3.02 -6.46
CA THR A 211 4.10 -1.75 -5.75
C THR A 211 4.60 -0.59 -6.59
N GLU A 212 3.79 0.45 -6.72
CA GLU A 212 4.19 1.72 -7.31
C GLU A 212 4.33 2.78 -6.21
N VAL A 213 5.37 3.61 -6.28
CA VAL A 213 5.63 4.67 -5.29
C VAL A 213 5.56 6.02 -5.98
N GLY A 214 4.73 6.92 -5.44
CA GLY A 214 4.54 8.27 -5.94
C GLY A 214 4.92 9.30 -4.89
N HIS A 215 5.80 10.24 -5.25
CA HIS A 215 6.14 11.38 -4.40
C HIS A 215 5.13 12.50 -4.55
N LEU A 216 4.62 13.00 -3.42
CA LEU A 216 3.59 14.01 -3.28
C LEU A 216 4.12 15.15 -2.42
N GLU A 217 4.22 16.34 -3.00
CA GLU A 217 4.72 17.54 -2.30
C GLU A 217 3.61 18.55 -2.06
N ASP A 218 3.81 19.49 -1.13
CA ASP A 218 3.00 20.71 -0.92
C ASP A 218 1.49 20.46 -0.75
N PHE A 219 1.06 19.65 0.23
CA PHE A 219 -0.35 19.38 0.52
C PHE A 219 -0.93 20.35 1.56
N PRO A 220 -1.73 21.37 1.16
CA PRO A 220 -2.34 22.26 2.14
C PRO A 220 -3.33 21.51 3.04
N ALA A 221 -3.56 22.06 4.23
CA ALA A 221 -4.56 21.56 5.17
C ALA A 221 -5.96 21.52 4.54
N GLY A 222 -6.64 20.39 4.67
CA GLY A 222 -8.01 20.18 4.17
C GLY A 222 -8.15 20.10 2.64
N GLU A 223 -7.06 20.08 1.88
CA GLU A 223 -7.12 20.12 0.41
C GLU A 223 -6.90 18.75 -0.25
N THR A 224 -7.55 18.57 -1.42
CA THR A 224 -7.40 17.40 -2.28
C THR A 224 -6.55 17.75 -3.50
N LYS A 225 -5.47 16.99 -3.72
CA LYS A 225 -4.79 16.95 -5.02
C LYS A 225 -5.31 15.78 -5.84
N SER A 226 -5.69 16.03 -7.08
CA SER A 226 -6.34 15.03 -7.94
C SER A 226 -5.45 14.62 -9.11
N GLY A 227 -5.62 13.38 -9.55
CA GLY A 227 -5.09 12.90 -10.83
C GLY A 227 -3.63 12.49 -10.81
N TYR A 228 -3.09 12.09 -9.65
CA TYR A 228 -1.73 11.58 -9.58
C TYR A 228 -1.65 10.21 -10.29
N PRO A 229 -0.79 10.05 -11.31
CA PRO A 229 -0.71 8.82 -12.08
C PRO A 229 0.24 7.80 -11.45
N PHE A 230 -0.16 6.53 -11.48
CA PHE A 230 0.69 5.36 -11.25
C PHE A 230 0.62 4.47 -12.48
N ASP A 231 1.76 4.11 -13.04
CA ASP A 231 1.88 3.41 -14.31
C ASP A 231 2.65 2.11 -14.12
N TRP A 232 1.98 0.97 -14.29
CA TRP A 232 2.63 -0.33 -14.25
C TRP A 232 2.52 -1.03 -15.60
N LYS A 233 3.68 -1.39 -16.16
CA LYS A 233 3.79 -2.03 -17.48
C LYS A 233 4.31 -3.45 -17.33
N ASP A 234 3.37 -4.39 -17.22
CA ASP A 234 3.68 -5.82 -17.18
C ASP A 234 2.64 -6.60 -17.97
N ARG A 235 3.02 -7.79 -18.47
CA ARG A 235 2.13 -8.72 -19.16
C ARG A 235 0.95 -9.18 -18.29
N ARG A 236 1.10 -9.10 -16.96
CA ARG A 236 0.10 -9.48 -15.95
C ARG A 236 -0.74 -8.28 -15.45
N ALA A 237 -0.62 -7.10 -16.07
CA ALA A 237 -1.39 -5.92 -15.66
C ALA A 237 -2.92 -6.11 -15.80
N ASP A 238 -3.36 -7.02 -16.66
CA ASP A 238 -4.77 -7.42 -16.80
C ASP A 238 -5.28 -8.26 -15.62
N ALA A 239 -4.41 -9.06 -15.00
CA ALA A 239 -4.72 -9.90 -13.85
C ALA A 239 -5.02 -9.10 -12.56
N VAL A 240 -4.62 -7.83 -12.50
CA VAL A 240 -4.89 -6.96 -11.35
C VAL A 240 -6.39 -6.85 -11.10
N ASN A 241 -6.84 -7.30 -9.93
CA ASN A 241 -8.24 -7.30 -9.54
C ASN A 241 -8.51 -6.59 -8.20
N ASP A 242 -7.47 -6.29 -7.42
CA ASP A 242 -7.57 -5.49 -6.20
C ASP A 242 -6.37 -4.53 -6.03
N ARG A 243 -6.51 -3.54 -5.14
CA ARG A 243 -5.50 -2.52 -4.87
C ARG A 243 -5.61 -1.95 -3.46
N GLU A 244 -4.48 -1.56 -2.90
CA GLU A 244 -4.38 -0.85 -1.62
C GLU A 244 -3.48 0.38 -1.78
N PHE A 245 -3.81 1.45 -1.05
CA PHE A 245 -2.95 2.63 -0.93
C PHE A 245 -2.47 2.77 0.51
N LEU A 246 -1.18 3.05 0.66
CA LEU A 246 -0.53 3.40 1.92
C LEU A 246 0.21 4.73 1.75
N PHE A 247 0.56 5.37 2.86
CA PHE A 247 1.32 6.61 2.85
C PHE A 247 2.58 6.47 3.69
N ALA A 248 3.69 7.03 3.22
CA ALA A 248 4.96 7.01 3.92
C ALA A 248 5.56 8.42 4.05
N ASP A 249 6.25 8.70 5.14
CA ASP A 249 6.95 9.98 5.36
C ASP A 249 8.35 10.04 4.73
N GLY A 250 8.86 8.90 4.28
CA GLY A 250 10.12 8.73 3.55
C GLY A 250 9.99 7.74 2.40
N VAL A 251 11.06 7.60 1.60
CA VAL A 251 11.10 6.63 0.48
C VAL A 251 11.16 5.21 1.05
N PRO A 252 10.14 4.36 0.82
CA PRO A 252 10.15 2.99 1.33
C PRO A 252 11.16 2.07 0.62
N SER A 253 11.59 2.43 -0.59
CA SER A 253 12.54 1.66 -1.39
C SER A 253 13.99 2.13 -1.24
N ALA A 254 14.93 1.23 -1.45
CA ALA A 254 16.37 1.54 -1.46
C ALA A 254 16.85 2.30 -2.71
N GLU A 255 16.03 2.40 -3.77
CA GLU A 255 16.40 3.12 -4.99
C GLU A 255 16.20 4.63 -4.86
N GLU A 256 17.26 5.38 -5.18
CA GLU A 256 17.35 6.85 -5.02
C GLU A 256 16.35 7.61 -5.89
N ALA A 257 15.93 8.76 -5.35
CA ALA A 257 15.08 9.80 -5.95
C ALA A 257 15.50 10.27 -7.37
#